data_AF-A0AAC8XQ55-F1
#
_entry.id   AF-A0AAC8XQ55-F1
#
_cell.length_a   1.000
_cell.length_b   1.000
_cell.length_c   1.000
_cell.angle_alpha   90.00
_cell.angle_beta   90.00
_cell.angle_gamma   90.00
#
_symmetry.space_group_name_H-M   'P 1'
#
loop_
_entity.id
_entity.type
_entity.pdbx_description
1 polymer ?
#
loop_
_entity_poly.entity_id
_entity_poly.type
_entity_poly.pdbx_seq_one_letter_code
_entity_poly.pdbx_strand_id
1 'polypeptide(L)'
;MVTKSEAAKNNNRSLFINIIVITLFASLMAVFIVRLNTSEANFEGQMLRQLALKLEESAVTAHWKWQSEGRPVRILLTHYDRQGNEVGRTPVLMSHEGWPEVSPSVQGCKSLWNALLTVPMIVNGFNVRGEYFRGELVDDEAVNARCRFSLSAGDYFDYFVFRGDVVPEDEQ
;
A
#
# COMPACT_ATOMS: atom_id res chain seq x y z
N MET A 1 -72.23 -5.47 -19.45
CA MET A 1 -71.65 -4.93 -20.69
C MET A 1 -70.38 -4.19 -20.28
N VAL A 2 -69.25 -4.90 -20.18
CA VAL A 2 -67.96 -4.29 -19.78
C VAL A 2 -67.37 -3.65 -21.03
N THR A 3 -67.25 -2.33 -21.02
CA THR A 3 -66.84 -1.54 -22.16
C THR A 3 -65.36 -1.80 -22.45
N LYS A 4 -65.03 -2.17 -23.70
CA LYS A 4 -63.65 -2.38 -24.19
C LYS A 4 -62.69 -1.22 -23.86
N SER A 5 -63.23 -0.04 -23.55
CA SER A 5 -62.51 1.17 -23.13
C SER A 5 -61.80 1.02 -21.77
N GLU A 6 -62.36 0.28 -20.80
CA GLU A 6 -61.76 0.14 -19.46
C GLU A 6 -60.56 -0.82 -19.45
N ALA A 7 -60.62 -1.90 -20.25
CA ALA A 7 -59.52 -2.84 -20.42
C ALA A 7 -58.32 -2.21 -21.14
N ALA A 8 -58.56 -1.40 -22.17
CA ALA A 8 -57.50 -0.66 -22.88
C ALA A 8 -56.84 0.41 -21.99
N LYS A 9 -57.62 1.07 -21.12
CA LYS A 9 -57.12 2.06 -20.16
C LYS A 9 -56.24 1.42 -19.07
N ASN A 10 -56.61 0.23 -18.58
CA ASN A 10 -55.78 -0.51 -17.61
C ASN A 10 -54.49 -1.06 -18.23
N ASN A 11 -54.54 -1.57 -19.47
CA ASN A 11 -53.34 -2.06 -20.14
C ASN A 11 -52.34 -0.91 -20.40
N ASN A 12 -52.82 0.22 -20.92
CA ASN A 12 -51.97 1.41 -21.13
C ASN A 12 -51.41 1.97 -19.83
N ARG A 13 -52.17 1.96 -18.73
CA ARG A 13 -51.69 2.38 -17.41
C ARG A 13 -50.59 1.46 -16.88
N SER A 14 -50.74 0.15 -17.05
CA SER A 14 -49.72 -0.83 -16.63
C SER A 14 -48.43 -0.72 -17.46
N LEU A 15 -48.54 -0.49 -18.77
CA LEU A 15 -47.40 -0.25 -19.65
C LEU A 15 -46.64 1.01 -19.26
N PHE A 16 -47.36 2.10 -18.94
CA PHE A 16 -46.75 3.35 -18.51
C PHE A 16 -46.01 3.20 -17.17
N ILE A 17 -46.58 2.47 -16.22
CA ILE A 17 -45.94 2.20 -14.92
C ILE A 17 -44.67 1.36 -15.11
N ASN A 18 -44.70 0.29 -15.93
CA ASN A 18 -43.52 -0.52 -16.20
C ASN A 18 -42.38 0.28 -16.85
N ILE A 19 -42.70 1.16 -17.80
CA ILE A 19 -41.71 2.03 -18.44
C ILE A 19 -41.07 2.96 -17.41
N ILE A 20 -41.86 3.56 -16.51
CA ILE A 20 -41.34 4.44 -15.46
C ILE A 20 -40.41 3.67 -14.52
N VAL A 21 -40.80 2.47 -14.08
CA VAL A 21 -40.00 1.64 -13.16
C VAL A 21 -38.68 1.25 -13.80
N ILE A 22 -38.68 0.82 -15.07
CA ILE A 22 -37.46 0.46 -15.81
C ILE A 22 -36.55 1.68 -15.96
N THR A 23 -37.11 2.84 -16.30
CA THR A 23 -36.33 4.08 -16.48
C THR A 23 -35.72 4.55 -15.16
N LEU A 24 -36.46 4.44 -14.05
CA LEU A 24 -35.97 4.76 -12.71
C LEU A 24 -34.85 3.80 -12.27
N PHE A 25 -35.01 2.51 -12.54
CA PHE A 25 -33.99 1.51 -12.22
C PHE A 25 -32.72 1.71 -13.05
N ALA A 26 -32.88 1.98 -14.35
CA ALA A 26 -31.77 2.24 -15.25
C ALA A 26 -31.00 3.52 -14.87
N SER A 27 -31.71 4.58 -14.46
CA SER A 27 -31.05 5.82 -14.01
C SER A 27 -30.32 5.63 -12.68
N LEU A 28 -30.90 4.90 -11.74
CA LEU A 28 -30.22 4.51 -10.50
C LEU A 28 -28.96 3.68 -10.78
N MET A 29 -29.04 2.67 -11.65
CA MET A 29 -27.89 1.88 -12.08
C MET A 29 -26.82 2.75 -12.75
N ALA A 30 -27.19 3.67 -13.63
CA ALA A 30 -26.24 4.56 -14.29
C ALA A 30 -25.52 5.48 -13.29
N VAL A 31 -26.26 6.06 -12.32
CA VAL A 31 -25.66 6.84 -11.22
C VAL A 31 -24.72 5.97 -10.39
N PHE A 32 -25.12 4.73 -10.10
CA PHE A 32 -24.33 3.79 -9.32
C PHE A 32 -23.03 3.43 -10.04
N ILE A 33 -23.08 3.14 -11.34
CA ILE A 33 -21.90 2.85 -12.18
C ILE A 33 -20.97 4.06 -12.20
N VAL A 34 -21.48 5.27 -12.47
CA VAL A 34 -20.63 6.48 -12.53
C VAL A 34 -19.99 6.78 -11.17
N ARG A 35 -20.75 6.70 -10.07
CA ARG A 35 -20.23 6.94 -8.70
C ARG A 35 -19.23 5.87 -8.25
N LEU A 36 -19.49 4.59 -8.53
CA LEU A 36 -18.61 3.50 -8.10
C LEU A 36 -17.41 3.29 -9.00
N ASN A 37 -17.49 3.58 -10.29
CA ASN A 37 -16.33 3.54 -11.19
C ASN A 37 -15.29 4.60 -10.82
N THR A 38 -15.72 5.74 -10.26
CA THR A 38 -14.79 6.71 -9.66
C THR A 38 -14.30 6.31 -8.26
N SER A 39 -14.84 5.23 -7.68
CA SER A 39 -14.52 4.73 -6.34
C SER A 39 -13.62 3.48 -6.36
N GLU A 40 -13.06 3.08 -7.50
CA GLU A 40 -11.79 2.35 -7.56
C GLU A 40 -10.64 3.27 -7.09
N ALA A 41 -10.83 3.90 -5.93
CA ALA A 41 -9.79 4.62 -5.24
C ALA A 41 -8.70 3.58 -4.96
N ASN A 42 -7.56 3.76 -5.61
CA ASN A 42 -6.39 2.88 -5.65
C ASN A 42 -6.17 2.13 -4.33
N PHE A 43 -6.87 1.01 -4.15
CA PHE A 43 -6.96 0.31 -2.87
C PHE A 43 -5.62 -0.35 -2.59
N GLU A 44 -5.01 -0.89 -3.63
CA GLU A 44 -3.66 -1.41 -3.66
C GLU A 44 -2.65 -0.34 -3.24
N GLY A 45 -2.72 0.86 -3.82
CA GLY A 45 -1.87 2.00 -3.44
C GLY A 45 -2.05 2.39 -1.96
N GLN A 46 -3.27 2.41 -1.45
CA GLN A 46 -3.54 2.68 -0.04
C GLN A 46 -2.95 1.60 0.89
N MET A 47 -3.10 0.32 0.52
CA MET A 47 -2.50 -0.78 1.27
C MET A 47 -0.96 -0.71 1.25
N LEU A 48 -0.38 -0.41 0.09
CA LEU A 48 1.07 -0.20 -0.05
C LEU A 48 1.53 0.96 0.84
N ARG A 49 0.77 2.05 0.90
CA ARG A 49 1.06 3.20 1.76
C ARG A 49 1.00 2.85 3.25
N GLN A 50 0.06 2.00 3.68
CA GLN A 50 0.06 1.49 5.06
C GLN A 50 1.31 0.66 5.38
N LEU A 51 1.80 -0.12 4.42
CA LEU A 51 3.06 -0.87 4.56
C LEU A 51 4.27 0.06 4.60
N ALA A 52 4.25 1.14 3.83
CA ALA A 52 5.29 2.18 3.85
C ALA A 52 5.41 2.81 5.26
N LEU A 53 4.28 3.23 5.84
CA LEU A 53 4.23 3.79 7.20
C LEU A 53 4.72 2.80 8.25
N LYS A 54 4.30 1.53 8.15
CA LYS A 54 4.77 0.48 9.08
C LYS A 54 6.28 0.23 8.93
N LEU A 55 6.80 0.31 7.71
CA LEU A 55 8.23 0.13 7.45
C LEU A 55 9.03 1.26 8.08
N GLU A 56 8.57 2.51 7.92
CA GLU A 56 9.15 3.69 8.56
C GLU A 56 9.15 3.58 10.09
N GLU A 57 8.01 3.23 10.69
CA GLU A 57 7.89 3.01 12.14
C GLU A 57 8.87 1.94 12.63
N SER A 58 9.02 0.85 11.86
CA SER A 58 9.95 -0.24 12.19
C SER A 58 11.40 0.20 12.06
N ALA A 59 11.74 1.03 11.07
CA ALA A 59 13.07 1.60 10.90
C ALA A 59 13.44 2.57 12.03
N VAL A 60 12.50 3.43 12.44
CA VAL A 60 12.66 4.33 13.59
C VAL A 60 12.81 3.54 14.88
N THR A 61 12.00 2.49 15.08
CA THR A 61 12.11 1.60 16.24
C THR A 61 13.48 0.90 16.28
N ALA A 62 13.96 0.44 15.13
CA ALA A 62 15.31 -0.14 15.00
C ALA A 62 16.40 0.87 15.38
N HIS A 63 16.28 2.12 14.93
CA HIS A 63 17.21 3.19 15.27
C HIS A 63 17.28 3.44 16.79
N TRP A 64 16.13 3.60 17.45
CA TRP A 64 16.07 3.78 18.91
C TRP A 64 16.64 2.59 19.67
N LYS A 65 16.37 1.37 19.20
CA LYS A 65 16.92 0.16 19.79
C LYS A 65 18.45 0.10 19.64
N TRP A 66 18.96 0.39 18.45
CA TRP A 66 20.39 0.48 18.20
C TRP A 66 21.07 1.51 19.09
N GLN A 67 20.47 2.68 19.27
CA GLN A 67 21.00 3.72 20.15
C GLN A 67 21.01 3.28 21.62
N SER A 68 19.96 2.60 22.09
CA SER A 68 19.88 2.13 23.48
C SER A 68 20.78 0.92 23.78
N GLU A 69 21.04 0.05 22.80
CA GLU A 69 21.94 -1.11 22.92
C GLU A 69 23.43 -0.76 22.74
N GLY A 70 23.78 0.52 22.61
CA GLY A 70 25.18 0.95 22.50
C GLY A 70 25.75 0.82 21.09
N ARG A 71 24.91 0.98 20.07
CA ARG A 71 25.28 1.05 18.65
C ARG A 71 25.94 -0.21 18.07
N PRO A 72 25.36 -1.41 18.26
CA PRO A 72 25.92 -2.64 17.70
C PRO A 72 25.77 -2.71 16.17
N VAL A 73 26.59 -3.54 15.52
CA VAL A 73 26.47 -3.83 14.07
C VAL A 73 25.14 -4.52 13.72
N ARG A 74 24.54 -5.21 14.69
CA ARG A 74 23.29 -5.95 14.53
C ARG A 74 22.44 -5.82 15.77
N ILE A 75 21.15 -5.58 15.57
CA ILE A 75 20.13 -5.60 16.62
C ILE A 75 19.17 -6.76 16.39
N LEU A 76 18.42 -7.13 17.42
CA LEU A 76 17.29 -8.04 17.30
C LEU A 76 15.99 -7.24 17.38
N LEU A 77 15.34 -6.96 16.25
CA LEU A 77 14.09 -6.19 16.20
C LEU A 77 12.91 -7.08 16.59
N THR A 78 12.07 -6.61 17.51
CA THR A 78 10.86 -7.31 17.93
C THR A 78 9.65 -6.71 17.21
N HIS A 79 8.81 -7.57 16.64
CA HIS A 79 7.61 -7.18 15.91
C HIS A 79 6.37 -7.44 16.76
N TYR A 80 5.43 -6.52 16.73
CA TYR A 80 4.16 -6.63 17.42
C TYR A 80 2.98 -6.59 16.43
N ASP A 81 1.91 -7.31 16.75
CA ASP A 81 0.62 -7.11 16.09
C ASP A 81 -0.09 -5.85 16.62
N ARG A 82 -1.27 -5.55 16.05
CA ARG A 82 -2.09 -4.39 16.48
C ARG A 82 -2.64 -4.55 17.89
N GLN A 83 -2.64 -5.76 18.44
CA GLN A 83 -3.10 -6.10 19.78
C GLN A 83 -1.95 -6.03 20.80
N GLY A 84 -0.72 -5.76 20.36
CA GLY A 84 0.47 -5.67 21.20
C GLY A 84 1.12 -7.03 21.51
N ASN A 85 0.71 -8.11 20.85
CA ASN A 85 1.37 -9.40 21.00
C ASN A 85 2.62 -9.46 20.14
N GLU A 86 3.69 -10.04 20.68
CA GLU A 86 4.89 -10.31 19.92
C GLU A 86 4.61 -11.35 18.82
N VAL A 87 4.80 -10.97 17.55
CA VAL A 87 4.59 -11.85 16.39
C VAL A 87 5.89 -12.42 15.84
N GLY A 88 7.03 -11.88 16.25
CA GLY A 88 8.32 -12.42 15.85
C GLY A 88 9.49 -11.50 16.18
N ARG A 89 10.70 -12.02 15.92
CA ARG A 89 11.94 -11.28 16.05
C ARG A 89 12.80 -11.49 14.81
N THR A 90 13.39 -10.43 14.30
CA THR A 90 14.28 -10.49 13.13
C THR A 90 15.62 -9.85 13.47
N PRO A 91 16.75 -10.47 13.09
CA PRO A 91 18.03 -9.81 13.18
C PRO A 91 18.13 -8.74 12.09
N VAL A 92 18.43 -7.50 12.48
CA VAL A 92 18.58 -6.36 11.56
C VAL A 92 20.03 -5.87 11.62
N LEU A 93 20.67 -5.80 10.46
CA LEU A 93 21.98 -5.15 10.31
C LEU A 93 21.77 -3.64 10.33
N MET A 94 22.65 -2.92 11.03
CA MET A 94 22.55 -1.48 11.20
C MET A 94 23.77 -0.81 10.56
N SER A 95 23.53 0.26 9.80
CA SER A 95 24.58 1.10 9.26
C SER A 95 25.28 1.89 10.38
N HIS A 96 26.41 2.52 10.04
CA HIS A 96 27.12 3.41 10.98
C HIS A 96 26.27 4.64 11.38
N GLU A 97 25.34 5.04 10.52
CA GLU A 97 24.34 6.09 10.79
C GLU A 97 23.17 5.62 11.68
N GLY A 98 23.14 4.33 12.04
CA GLY A 98 22.13 3.78 12.93
C GLY A 98 20.80 3.47 12.26
N TRP A 99 20.79 3.29 10.93
CA TRP A 99 19.60 2.89 10.18
C TRP A 99 19.72 1.46 9.68
N PRO A 100 18.60 0.74 9.46
CA PRO A 100 18.62 -0.58 8.83
C PRO A 100 19.44 -0.60 7.53
N GLU A 101 20.51 -1.39 7.52
CA GLU A 101 21.46 -1.49 6.42
C GLU A 101 20.90 -2.34 5.28
N VAL A 102 21.27 -1.99 4.05
CA VAL A 102 20.86 -2.70 2.85
C VAL A 102 22.07 -3.01 1.96
N SER A 103 22.25 -4.28 1.60
CA SER A 103 23.21 -4.66 0.56
C SER A 103 22.74 -4.14 -0.81
N PRO A 104 23.63 -3.58 -1.66
CA PRO A 104 23.26 -2.88 -2.90
C PRO A 104 22.76 -3.81 -4.01
N SER A 105 21.59 -4.40 -3.81
CA SER A 105 20.97 -5.42 -4.67
C SER A 105 19.46 -5.53 -4.42
N VAL A 106 18.75 -6.09 -5.39
CA VAL A 106 17.32 -6.48 -5.26
C VAL A 106 17.10 -7.38 -4.04
N GLN A 107 18.01 -8.33 -3.81
CA GLN A 107 17.93 -9.23 -2.66
C GLN A 107 18.13 -8.50 -1.32
N GLY A 108 18.94 -7.43 -1.31
CA GLY A 108 19.09 -6.55 -0.16
C GLY A 108 17.77 -5.87 0.20
N CYS A 109 17.10 -5.22 -0.76
CA CYS A 109 15.79 -4.59 -0.53
C CYS A 109 14.73 -5.60 -0.07
N LYS A 110 14.73 -6.81 -0.63
CA LYS A 110 13.85 -7.90 -0.17
C LYS A 110 14.15 -8.32 1.27
N SER A 111 15.43 -8.39 1.63
CA SER A 111 15.85 -8.75 2.99
C SER A 111 15.46 -7.66 3.99
N LEU A 112 15.63 -6.38 3.62
CA LEU A 112 15.14 -5.24 4.39
C LEU A 112 13.63 -5.32 4.63
N TRP A 113 12.85 -5.52 3.56
CA TRP A 113 11.39 -5.66 3.65
C TRP A 113 10.98 -6.74 4.66
N ASN A 114 11.57 -7.93 4.53
CA ASN A 114 11.26 -9.05 5.41
C ASN A 114 11.70 -8.77 6.86
N ALA A 115 12.84 -8.12 7.04
CA ALA A 115 13.38 -7.80 8.36
C ALA A 115 12.53 -6.76 9.10
N LEU A 116 11.98 -5.76 8.38
CA LEU A 116 11.21 -4.67 8.99
C LEU A 116 9.71 -4.94 9.07
N LEU A 117 9.11 -5.66 8.10
CA LEU A 117 7.66 -5.83 8.07
C LEU A 117 7.18 -7.21 8.51
N THR A 118 8.01 -8.25 8.36
CA THR A 118 7.65 -9.66 8.61
C THR A 118 6.40 -10.11 7.83
N VAL A 119 6.16 -9.53 6.65
CA VAL A 119 5.06 -9.89 5.74
C VAL A 119 5.60 -10.23 4.36
N PRO A 120 4.92 -11.10 3.58
CA PRO A 120 5.31 -11.35 2.20
C PRO A 120 5.24 -10.07 1.37
N MET A 121 6.08 -9.98 0.33
CA MET A 121 6.08 -8.88 -0.65
C MET A 121 4.90 -9.01 -1.62
N ILE A 122 3.67 -9.02 -1.10
CA ILE A 122 2.43 -9.18 -1.85
C ILE A 122 1.37 -8.26 -1.25
N VAL A 123 0.69 -7.49 -2.10
CA VAL A 123 -0.45 -6.61 -1.74
C VAL A 123 -1.62 -6.95 -2.65
N ASN A 124 -2.75 -7.33 -2.07
CA ASN A 124 -3.97 -7.73 -2.82
C ASN A 124 -3.72 -8.74 -3.97
N GLY A 125 -2.78 -9.68 -3.78
CA GLY A 125 -2.40 -10.65 -4.81
C GLY A 125 -1.38 -10.17 -5.84
N PHE A 126 -1.01 -8.89 -5.83
CA PHE A 126 0.05 -8.33 -6.66
C PHE A 126 1.41 -8.42 -5.95
N ASN A 127 2.44 -8.87 -6.67
CA ASN A 127 3.80 -8.88 -6.15
C ASN A 127 4.34 -7.46 -6.02
N VAL A 128 4.92 -7.16 -4.86
CA VAL A 128 5.74 -5.97 -4.64
C VAL A 128 7.16 -6.27 -5.11
N ARG A 129 7.72 -5.40 -5.96
CA ARG A 129 9.11 -5.49 -6.40
C ARG A 129 9.98 -4.57 -5.55
N GLY A 130 11.14 -5.05 -5.12
CA GLY A 130 12.13 -4.26 -4.40
C GLY A 130 13.33 -3.99 -5.30
N GLU A 131 13.53 -2.74 -5.70
CA GLU A 131 14.63 -2.33 -6.58
C GLU A 131 15.62 -1.45 -5.81
N TYR A 132 16.91 -1.73 -5.96
CA TYR A 132 17.95 -0.93 -5.33
C TYR A 132 18.45 0.15 -6.30
N PHE A 133 18.36 1.40 -5.87
CA PHE A 133 18.93 2.54 -6.57
C PHE A 133 20.13 3.03 -5.77
N ARG A 134 21.31 3.07 -6.40
CA ARG A 134 22.53 3.57 -5.75
C ARG A 134 22.48 5.07 -5.47
N GLY A 135 21.66 5.84 -6.21
CA GLY A 135 21.67 7.29 -6.12
C GLY A 135 22.97 7.90 -6.69
N GLU A 136 23.15 9.19 -6.46
CA GLU A 136 24.38 9.92 -6.81
C GLU A 136 25.46 9.67 -5.75
N LEU A 137 26.71 9.63 -6.21
CA LEU A 137 27.88 9.57 -5.33
C LEU A 137 28.33 10.99 -5.01
N VAL A 138 28.34 11.35 -3.73
CA VAL A 138 28.97 12.57 -3.22
C VAL A 138 30.07 12.12 -2.29
N ASP A 139 31.31 12.53 -2.55
CA ASP A 139 32.50 12.11 -1.79
C ASP A 139 32.66 10.57 -1.67
N ASP A 140 32.37 9.85 -2.76
CA ASP A 140 32.40 8.38 -2.86
C ASP A 140 31.32 7.66 -2.01
N GLU A 141 30.40 8.42 -1.40
CA GLU A 141 29.26 7.91 -0.65
C GLU A 141 27.95 8.04 -1.44
N ALA A 142 27.16 6.96 -1.40
CA ALA A 142 25.89 6.86 -2.09
C ALA A 142 24.76 7.55 -1.29
N VAL A 143 24.85 8.87 -1.13
CA VAL A 143 24.01 9.65 -0.18
C VAL A 143 22.50 9.48 -0.42
N ASN A 144 22.11 9.19 -1.67
CA ASN A 144 20.71 8.97 -2.07
C ASN A 144 20.43 7.50 -2.43
N ALA A 145 21.18 6.55 -1.86
CA ALA A 145 20.88 5.14 -1.98
C ALA A 145 19.49 4.84 -1.40
N ARG A 146 18.65 4.18 -2.19
CA ARG A 146 17.28 3.86 -1.80
C ARG A 146 16.81 2.52 -2.30
N CYS A 147 15.91 1.92 -1.54
CA CYS A 147 15.10 0.79 -1.98
C CYS A 147 13.72 1.29 -2.39
N ARG A 148 13.36 1.09 -3.66
CA ARG A 148 12.02 1.35 -4.16
C ARG A 148 11.18 0.08 -4.06
N PHE A 149 10.04 0.17 -3.40
CA PHE A 149 9.06 -0.89 -3.33
C PHE A 149 7.84 -0.51 -4.18
N SER A 150 7.64 -1.22 -5.30
CA SER A 150 6.63 -0.85 -6.29
C SER A 150 5.64 -1.98 -6.58
N LEU A 151 4.41 -1.58 -6.92
CA LEU A 151 3.37 -2.44 -7.48
C LEU A 151 3.40 -2.39 -9.01
N SER A 152 2.84 -3.41 -9.64
CA SER A 152 2.70 -3.44 -11.10
C SER A 152 1.75 -2.34 -11.63
N ALA A 153 0.89 -1.80 -10.77
CA ALA A 153 -0.05 -0.72 -11.11
C ALA A 153 0.61 0.66 -11.22
N GLY A 154 1.82 0.84 -10.70
CA GLY A 154 2.54 2.11 -10.72
C GLY A 154 2.96 2.58 -9.33
N ASP A 155 2.11 2.37 -8.32
CA ASP A 155 2.37 2.87 -6.95
C ASP A 155 3.69 2.36 -6.39
N TYR A 156 4.42 3.27 -5.75
CA TYR A 156 5.65 2.93 -5.06
C TYR A 156 5.93 3.81 -3.84
N PHE A 157 6.86 3.36 -3.02
CA PHE A 157 7.52 4.20 -2.03
C PHE A 157 9.02 3.89 -2.00
N ASP A 158 9.80 4.88 -1.59
CA ASP A 158 11.24 4.76 -1.45
C ASP A 158 11.64 4.76 0.03
N TYR A 159 12.51 3.82 0.42
CA TYR A 159 13.23 3.85 1.69
C TYR A 159 14.68 4.29 1.44
N PHE A 160 15.13 5.36 2.08
CA PHE A 160 16.49 5.86 1.94
C PHE A 160 17.43 5.23 2.97
N VAL A 161 18.46 4.55 2.48
CA VAL A 161 19.30 3.63 3.27
C VAL A 161 20.08 4.34 4.39
N PHE A 162 20.51 5.59 4.16
CA PHE A 162 21.33 6.35 5.12
C PHE A 162 20.54 7.34 5.98
N ARG A 163 19.26 7.55 5.66
CA ARG A 163 18.41 8.52 6.36
C ARG A 163 17.26 7.85 7.13
N GLY A 164 16.89 6.63 6.74
CA GLY A 164 15.79 5.90 7.36
C GLY A 164 14.40 6.41 7.01
N ASP A 165 14.27 7.47 6.22
CA ASP A 165 12.99 8.04 5.80
C ASP A 165 12.35 7.21 4.69
N VAL A 166 11.02 7.18 4.72
CA VAL A 166 10.18 6.55 3.72
C VAL A 166 9.39 7.63 2.99
N VAL A 167 9.61 7.77 1.68
CA VAL A 167 8.93 8.78 0.86
C VAL A 167 7.97 8.09 -0.11
N PRO A 168 6.64 8.25 0.06
CA PRO A 168 5.65 7.75 -0.89
C PRO A 168 5.67 8.56 -2.19
N GLU A 169 5.13 7.99 -3.27
CA GLU A 169 5.05 8.64 -4.59
C GLU A 169 4.43 10.04 -4.56
N ASP A 170 3.36 10.24 -3.78
CA ASP A 170 2.60 11.51 -3.75
C ASP A 170 3.34 12.70 -3.13
N GLU A 171 4.53 12.47 -2.55
CA GLU A 171 5.30 13.47 -1.80
C GLU A 171 6.69 13.74 -2.39
N GLN A 172 6.98 13.23 -3.61
CA GLN A 172 8.24 13.46 -4.34
C GLN A 172 8.20 14.69 -5.25
#